data_AF-A0AAN7UWE1-F1
#
_entry.id   AF-A0AAN7UWE1-F1
#
_cell.length_a   1.000
_cell.length_b   1.000
_cell.length_c   1.000
_cell.angle_alpha   90.00
_cell.angle_beta   90.00
_cell.angle_gamma   90.00
#
_symmetry.space_group_name_H-M   'P 1'
#
loop_
_entity.id
_entity.type
_entity.pdbx_description
1 polymer ?
#
loop_
_entity_poly.entity_id
_entity_poly.type
_entity_poly.pdbx_seq_one_letter_code
_entity_poly.pdbx_strand_id
1 'polypeptide(L)'
;MYNDLPTMAGEERLTDRLRRLGQEVAANFTSNPRIQLQGFAGLGRHGGTIILKEEASAEHDARMIVVKYSYGSLSPDQQSNADNDLRNEYHWLQRLRGAEHIVQLIPMADCSINLPGTSNDELGSRKNLSGAALVLMRLCCLGSGEDELKMPNRSARYQYTNDLDVICTVQTRAPDVLIENEVIDLRLRNMLVRCLATPWSSKPSLQEVLDETESAIRNEGLDYQQLLTEEAINLGGSETDDHIRTFLQTFLYGKPR
;
A
#
# COMPACT_ATOMS: atom_id res chain seq x y z
N MET A 1 -17.57 -27.71 -39.86
CA MET A 1 -17.83 -26.76 -38.76
C MET A 1 -17.53 -25.38 -39.29
N TYR A 2 -18.57 -24.62 -39.61
CA TYR A 2 -18.43 -23.21 -40.00
C TYR A 2 -18.22 -22.42 -38.72
N ASN A 3 -17.08 -21.74 -38.59
CA ASN A 3 -16.91 -20.72 -37.56
C ASN A 3 -17.79 -19.55 -37.99
N ASP A 4 -18.84 -19.28 -37.21
CA ASP A 4 -19.65 -18.07 -37.34
C ASP A 4 -18.72 -16.85 -37.18
N LEU A 5 -18.46 -16.17 -38.29
CA LEU A 5 -17.82 -14.86 -38.26
C LEU A 5 -18.78 -13.90 -37.55
N PRO A 6 -18.30 -13.11 -36.57
CA PRO A 6 -19.14 -12.14 -35.89
C PRO A 6 -19.72 -11.17 -36.93
N THR A 7 -21.04 -10.99 -36.89
CA THR A 7 -21.72 -10.04 -37.76
C THR A 7 -21.28 -8.61 -37.41
N MET A 8 -21.05 -7.76 -38.42
CA MET A 8 -20.61 -6.36 -38.25
C MET A 8 -21.45 -5.58 -37.22
N ALA A 9 -22.75 -5.88 -37.13
CA ALA A 9 -23.67 -5.27 -36.15
C ALA A 9 -23.37 -5.66 -34.68
N GLY A 10 -22.73 -6.81 -34.44
CA GLY A 10 -22.29 -7.24 -33.12
C GLY A 10 -21.00 -6.54 -32.66
N GLU A 11 -20.06 -6.32 -33.57
CA GLU A 11 -18.80 -5.61 -33.28
C GLU A 11 -19.03 -4.11 -33.01
N GLU A 12 -19.93 -3.47 -33.76
CA GLU A 12 -20.30 -2.08 -33.54
C GLU A 12 -20.95 -1.87 -32.16
N ARG A 13 -21.87 -2.77 -31.77
CA ARG A 13 -22.50 -2.77 -30.45
C ARG A 13 -21.53 -3.01 -29.30
N LEU A 14 -20.53 -3.88 -29.49
CA LEU A 14 -19.49 -4.11 -28.50
C LEU A 14 -18.62 -2.85 -28.35
N THR A 15 -18.18 -2.27 -29.46
CA THR A 15 -17.37 -1.04 -29.46
C THR A 15 -18.07 0.10 -28.73
N ASP A 16 -19.37 0.29 -28.96
CA ASP A 16 -20.17 1.28 -28.25
C ASP A 16 -20.25 1.02 -26.74
N ARG A 17 -20.42 -0.25 -26.33
CA ARG A 17 -20.39 -0.63 -24.91
C ARG A 17 -19.04 -0.33 -24.26
N LEU A 18 -17.95 -0.63 -24.95
CA LEU A 18 -16.59 -0.40 -24.45
C LEU A 18 -16.26 1.09 -24.36
N ARG A 19 -16.79 1.91 -25.28
CA ARG A 19 -16.73 3.37 -25.18
C ARG A 19 -17.55 3.91 -24.01
N ARG A 20 -18.76 3.39 -23.77
CA ARG A 20 -19.56 3.75 -22.59
C ARG A 20 -18.81 3.45 -21.29
N LEU A 21 -18.18 2.28 -21.19
CA LEU A 21 -17.34 1.97 -20.02
C LEU A 21 -16.20 2.98 -19.86
N GLY A 22 -15.51 3.36 -20.94
CA GLY A 22 -14.45 4.38 -20.83
C GLY A 22 -14.98 5.77 -20.45
N GLN A 23 -16.20 6.12 -20.85
CA GLN A 23 -16.87 7.34 -20.38
C GLN A 23 -17.23 7.25 -18.88
N GLU A 24 -17.71 6.11 -18.41
CA GLU A 24 -17.97 5.86 -16.99
C GLU A 24 -16.67 5.93 -16.17
N VAL A 25 -15.58 5.34 -16.68
CA VAL A 25 -14.25 5.46 -16.08
C VAL A 25 -13.84 6.93 -16.03
N ALA A 26 -13.96 7.68 -17.13
CA ALA A 26 -13.62 9.10 -17.19
C ALA A 26 -14.44 9.94 -16.21
N ALA A 27 -15.73 9.63 -16.04
CA ALA A 27 -16.64 10.35 -15.14
C ALA A 27 -16.17 10.32 -13.68
N ASN A 28 -15.44 9.27 -13.29
CA ASN A 28 -14.80 9.23 -11.97
C ASN A 28 -13.83 10.39 -11.80
N PHE A 29 -13.06 10.74 -12.83
CA PHE A 29 -12.04 11.79 -12.78
C PHE A 29 -12.59 13.19 -13.03
N THR A 30 -13.57 13.33 -13.90
CA THR A 30 -14.14 14.64 -14.28
C THR A 30 -15.08 15.23 -13.22
N SER A 31 -15.23 14.59 -12.06
CA SER A 31 -15.81 15.22 -10.87
C SER A 31 -14.93 16.37 -10.36
N ASN A 32 -13.63 16.35 -10.66
CA ASN A 32 -12.74 17.49 -10.52
C ASN A 32 -12.88 18.39 -11.78
N PRO A 33 -13.30 19.66 -11.64
CA PRO A 33 -13.56 20.55 -12.79
C PRO A 33 -12.29 20.87 -13.60
N ARG A 34 -11.09 20.68 -13.02
CA ARG A 34 -9.82 20.85 -13.73
C ARG A 34 -9.51 19.70 -14.68
N ILE A 35 -10.19 18.56 -14.55
CA ILE A 35 -9.93 17.36 -15.35
C ILE A 35 -11.04 17.19 -16.38
N GLN A 36 -10.65 17.14 -17.66
CA GLN A 36 -11.57 17.00 -18.78
C GLN A 36 -11.19 15.81 -19.66
N LEU A 37 -12.17 14.99 -20.02
CA LEU A 37 -11.97 13.93 -21.02
C LEU A 37 -11.71 14.54 -22.40
N GLN A 38 -10.56 14.24 -22.98
CA GLN A 38 -10.20 14.67 -24.33
C GLN A 38 -10.58 13.63 -25.38
N GLY A 39 -10.58 12.34 -25.01
CA GLY A 39 -11.00 11.27 -25.90
C GLY A 39 -10.41 9.92 -25.52
N PHE A 40 -10.42 9.01 -26.50
CA PHE A 40 -9.90 7.65 -26.38
C PHE A 40 -8.57 7.57 -27.14
N ALA A 41 -7.51 7.13 -26.47
CA ALA A 41 -6.22 6.83 -27.12
C ALA A 41 -6.28 5.50 -27.87
N GLY A 42 -7.06 4.54 -27.38
CA GLY A 42 -7.20 3.23 -27.99
C GLY A 42 -8.18 2.33 -27.25
N LEU A 43 -8.76 1.39 -27.99
CA LEU A 43 -9.58 0.31 -27.47
C LEU A 43 -8.89 -1.01 -27.84
N GLY A 44 -8.43 -1.74 -26.84
CA GLY A 44 -7.79 -3.04 -27.00
C GLY A 44 -8.76 -4.19 -26.76
N ARG A 45 -8.25 -5.42 -26.83
CA ARG A 45 -9.02 -6.66 -26.59
C ARG A 45 -9.45 -6.81 -25.12
N HIS A 46 -8.61 -6.36 -24.18
CA HIS A 46 -8.78 -6.61 -22.74
C HIS A 46 -9.13 -5.34 -21.95
N GLY A 47 -9.08 -4.19 -22.60
CA GLY A 47 -9.17 -2.91 -21.92
C GLY A 47 -9.10 -1.76 -22.91
N GLY A 48 -9.23 -0.54 -22.41
CA GLY A 48 -9.12 0.67 -23.20
C GLY A 48 -8.17 1.67 -22.57
N THR A 49 -7.97 2.77 -23.29
CA THR A 49 -7.14 3.87 -22.83
C THR A 49 -7.84 5.18 -23.17
N ILE A 50 -8.06 6.01 -22.16
CA ILE A 50 -8.60 7.37 -22.30
C ILE A 50 -7.50 8.40 -22.06
N ILE A 51 -7.68 9.57 -22.65
CA ILE A 51 -6.83 10.73 -22.47
C ILE A 51 -7.63 11.79 -21.74
N LEU A 52 -7.13 12.21 -20.58
CA LEU A 52 -7.64 13.33 -19.80
C LEU A 52 -6.68 14.51 -19.94
N LYS A 53 -7.22 15.72 -19.86
CA LYS A 53 -6.44 16.94 -19.72
C LYS A 53 -6.71 17.51 -18.33
N GLU A 54 -5.65 17.75 -17.58
CA GLU A 54 -5.70 18.52 -16.34
C GLU A 54 -5.26 19.96 -16.64
N GLU A 55 -6.11 20.93 -16.27
CA GLU A 55 -5.78 22.35 -16.36
C GLU A 55 -4.75 22.76 -15.30
N ALA A 56 -3.97 23.79 -15.62
CA ALA A 56 -2.94 24.32 -14.74
C ALA A 56 -3.52 24.78 -13.41
N SER A 57 -2.70 24.70 -12.36
CA SER A 57 -2.99 25.20 -11.03
C SER A 57 -1.80 26.02 -10.52
N ALA A 58 -1.92 26.59 -9.32
CA ALA A 58 -0.80 27.31 -8.70
C ALA A 58 0.44 26.42 -8.48
N GLU A 59 0.27 25.10 -8.40
CA GLU A 59 1.32 24.13 -8.07
C GLU A 59 1.81 23.33 -9.27
N HIS A 60 1.05 23.29 -10.38
CA HIS A 60 1.31 22.40 -11.50
C HIS A 60 0.89 23.00 -12.84
N ASP A 61 1.71 22.81 -13.87
CA ASP A 61 1.35 23.14 -15.24
C ASP A 61 0.23 22.22 -15.78
N ALA A 62 -0.45 22.68 -16.83
CA ALA A 62 -1.43 21.87 -17.53
C ALA A 62 -0.76 20.62 -18.12
N ARG A 63 -1.40 19.46 -17.97
CA ARG A 63 -0.83 18.17 -18.42
C ARG A 63 -1.87 17.25 -19.02
N MET A 64 -1.39 16.34 -19.87
CA MET A 64 -2.18 15.25 -20.42
C MET A 64 -1.95 14.00 -19.58
N ILE A 65 -3.03 13.36 -19.16
CA ILE A 65 -3.02 12.15 -18.35
C ILE A 65 -3.60 11.01 -19.18
N VAL A 66 -2.91 9.87 -19.19
CA VAL A 66 -3.37 8.67 -19.86
C VAL A 66 -3.86 7.68 -18.82
N VAL A 67 -5.12 7.24 -18.93
CA VAL A 67 -5.72 6.26 -18.01
C VAL A 67 -5.99 4.98 -18.78
N LYS A 68 -5.32 3.90 -18.37
CA LYS A 68 -5.65 2.55 -18.79
C LYS A 68 -6.73 1.95 -17.90
N TYR A 69 -7.68 1.25 -18.50
CA TYR A 69 -8.75 0.56 -17.79
C TYR A 69 -8.99 -0.81 -18.39
N SER A 70 -9.41 -1.75 -17.54
CA SER A 70 -9.76 -3.12 -17.94
C SER A 70 -11.24 -3.20 -18.27
N TYR A 71 -11.61 -4.10 -19.19
CA TYR A 71 -13.01 -4.45 -19.42
C TYR A 71 -13.55 -5.44 -18.39
N GLY A 72 -12.68 -6.14 -17.66
CA GLY A 72 -13.06 -7.15 -16.68
C GLY A 72 -14.00 -8.19 -17.29
N SER A 73 -15.18 -8.35 -16.69
CA SER A 73 -16.23 -9.26 -17.17
C SER A 73 -16.86 -8.87 -18.51
N LEU A 74 -16.64 -7.64 -18.98
CA LEU A 74 -17.08 -7.17 -20.30
C LEU A 74 -16.08 -7.53 -21.40
N SER A 75 -14.94 -8.15 -21.07
CA SER A 75 -14.00 -8.61 -22.09
C SER A 75 -14.67 -9.64 -23.01
N PRO A 76 -14.50 -9.53 -24.34
CA PRO A 76 -14.92 -10.58 -25.27
C PRO A 76 -14.14 -11.89 -25.06
N ASP A 77 -13.02 -11.84 -24.33
CA ASP A 77 -12.22 -12.99 -23.98
C ASP A 77 -12.56 -13.50 -22.57
N GLN A 78 -13.40 -14.55 -22.52
CA GLN A 78 -13.84 -15.19 -21.27
C GLN A 78 -12.71 -15.86 -20.49
N GLN A 79 -11.55 -16.10 -21.11
CA GLN A 79 -10.39 -16.67 -20.44
C GLN A 79 -9.43 -15.59 -19.93
N SER A 80 -9.63 -14.32 -20.29
CA SER A 80 -8.74 -13.25 -19.85
C SER A 80 -9.03 -12.83 -18.42
N ASN A 81 -7.98 -12.65 -17.64
CA ASN A 81 -8.05 -12.04 -16.32
C ASN A 81 -7.52 -10.60 -16.38
N ALA A 82 -8.12 -9.82 -17.28
CA ALA A 82 -7.67 -8.47 -17.62
C ALA A 82 -7.52 -7.55 -16.40
N ASP A 83 -8.38 -7.72 -15.39
CA ASP A 83 -8.28 -6.97 -14.13
C ASP A 83 -7.02 -7.33 -13.35
N ASN A 84 -6.67 -8.63 -13.29
CA ASN A 84 -5.46 -9.07 -12.61
C ASN A 84 -4.20 -8.68 -13.38
N ASP A 85 -4.25 -8.73 -14.72
CA ASP A 85 -3.14 -8.28 -15.56
C ASP A 85 -2.88 -6.78 -15.38
N LEU A 86 -3.94 -5.96 -15.33
CA LEU A 86 -3.82 -4.53 -15.06
C LEU A 86 -3.30 -4.25 -13.65
N ARG A 87 -3.72 -5.02 -12.63
CA ARG A 87 -3.17 -4.92 -11.26
C ARG A 87 -1.69 -5.29 -11.20
N ASN A 88 -1.28 -6.32 -11.95
CA ASN A 88 0.11 -6.72 -12.04
C ASN A 88 0.96 -5.65 -12.75
N GLU A 89 0.44 -5.06 -13.83
CA GLU A 89 1.09 -3.93 -14.52
C GLU A 89 1.30 -2.75 -13.57
N TYR A 90 0.25 -2.37 -12.82
CA TYR A 90 0.33 -1.33 -11.79
C TYR A 90 1.42 -1.63 -10.75
N HIS A 91 1.44 -2.86 -10.21
CA HIS A 91 2.45 -3.26 -9.23
C HIS A 91 3.88 -3.17 -9.76
N TRP A 92 4.13 -3.55 -11.02
CA TRP A 92 5.45 -3.42 -11.64
C TRP A 92 5.84 -1.96 -11.88
N LEU A 93 4.92 -1.14 -12.41
CA LEU A 93 5.19 0.27 -12.64
C LEU A 93 5.44 1.05 -11.33
N GLN A 94 4.80 0.65 -10.22
CA GLN A 94 5.11 1.23 -8.90
C GLN A 94 6.56 0.97 -8.49
N ARG A 95 7.09 -0.24 -8.74
CA ARG A 95 8.49 -0.59 -8.42
C ARG A 95 9.50 0.12 -9.32
N LEU A 96 9.07 0.58 -10.49
CA LEU A 96 9.89 1.26 -11.49
C LEU A 96 9.76 2.79 -11.44
N ARG A 97 9.07 3.32 -10.43
CA ARG A 97 8.93 4.78 -10.22
C ARG A 97 10.30 5.43 -10.08
N GLY A 98 10.45 6.60 -10.71
CA GLY A 98 11.69 7.38 -10.72
C GLY A 98 12.66 7.02 -11.84
N ALA A 99 12.44 5.93 -12.58
CA ALA A 99 13.22 5.63 -13.77
C ALA A 99 12.85 6.59 -14.92
N GLU A 100 13.78 7.47 -15.31
CA GLU A 100 13.56 8.56 -16.28
C GLU A 100 12.96 8.08 -17.62
N HIS A 101 13.33 6.87 -18.07
CA HIS A 101 12.90 6.32 -19.36
C HIS A 101 11.62 5.48 -19.30
N ILE A 102 10.98 5.41 -18.13
CA ILE A 102 9.75 4.64 -17.92
C ILE A 102 8.62 5.61 -17.63
N VAL A 103 7.43 5.32 -18.18
CA VAL A 103 6.22 6.11 -17.91
C VAL A 103 5.94 6.13 -16.41
N GLN A 104 5.80 7.33 -15.85
CA GLN A 104 5.57 7.51 -14.42
C GLN A 104 4.10 7.34 -14.07
N LEU A 105 3.82 6.57 -13.02
CA LEU A 105 2.48 6.47 -12.44
C LEU A 105 2.15 7.71 -11.61
N ILE A 106 1.08 8.40 -11.99
CA ILE A 106 0.43 9.40 -11.15
C ILE A 106 -0.48 8.65 -10.17
N PRO A 107 -0.17 8.61 -8.86
CA PRO A 107 -1.03 7.97 -7.89
C PRO A 107 -2.31 8.80 -7.74
N MET A 108 -3.45 8.13 -7.54
CA MET A 108 -4.75 8.82 -7.48
C MET A 108 -4.85 9.85 -6.34
N ALA A 109 -4.04 9.75 -5.29
CA ALA A 109 -3.94 10.77 -4.24
C ALA A 109 -3.47 12.14 -4.79
N ASP A 110 -2.63 12.14 -5.83
CA ASP A 110 -2.10 13.36 -6.45
C ASP A 110 -3.07 13.93 -7.51
N CYS A 111 -4.05 13.14 -7.95
CA CYS A 111 -5.19 13.57 -8.75
C CYS A 111 -6.39 13.70 -7.83
N SER A 112 -6.45 14.70 -6.94
CA SER A 112 -7.53 14.84 -5.97
C SER A 112 -8.90 14.82 -6.67
N ILE A 113 -9.50 13.65 -6.64
CA ILE A 113 -10.83 13.33 -7.12
C ILE A 113 -11.47 12.76 -5.88
N ASN A 114 -12.41 13.52 -5.32
CA ASN A 114 -13.33 13.00 -4.33
C ASN A 114 -14.23 11.99 -5.03
N LEU A 115 -13.72 10.77 -5.19
CA LEU A 115 -14.47 9.61 -5.60
C LEU A 115 -15.30 9.15 -4.40
N PRO A 116 -16.65 9.21 -4.48
CA PRO A 116 -17.48 8.53 -3.51
C PRO A 116 -17.26 7.03 -3.73
N GLY A 117 -16.38 6.42 -2.92
CA GLY A 117 -15.98 5.02 -3.05
C GLY A 117 -14.47 4.75 -3.17
N THR A 118 -13.63 5.77 -3.34
CA THR A 118 -12.19 5.68 -3.04
C THR A 118 -11.84 6.68 -1.95
N SER A 119 -12.57 6.58 -0.84
CA SER A 119 -12.26 7.35 0.36
C SER A 119 -10.80 7.16 0.73
N ASN A 120 -10.27 8.11 1.48
CA ASN A 120 -9.21 7.94 2.46
C ASN A 120 -9.43 6.65 3.27
N ASP A 121 -9.18 5.48 2.68
CA ASP A 121 -9.56 4.21 3.27
C ASP A 121 -8.44 3.84 4.24
N GLU A 122 -8.41 4.57 5.35
CA GLU A 122 -7.64 4.22 6.53
C GLU A 122 -7.82 2.74 6.86
N LEU A 123 -8.96 2.12 6.50
CA LEU A 123 -9.17 0.69 6.64
C LEU A 123 -8.16 -0.15 5.84
N GLY A 124 -7.87 0.20 4.58
CA GLY A 124 -6.86 -0.45 3.77
C GLY A 124 -5.46 -0.28 4.36
N SER A 125 -5.10 0.95 4.73
CA SER A 125 -3.82 1.24 5.38
C SER A 125 -3.68 0.52 6.72
N ARG A 126 -4.71 0.52 7.56
CA ARG A 126 -4.73 -0.20 8.85
C ARG A 126 -4.60 -1.70 8.69
N LYS A 127 -5.13 -2.29 7.60
CA LYS A 127 -4.90 -3.72 7.29
C LYS A 127 -3.43 -3.98 6.97
N ASN A 128 -2.82 -3.15 6.14
CA ASN A 128 -1.40 -3.26 5.81
C ASN A 128 -0.51 -3.06 7.04
N LEU A 129 -0.79 -2.04 7.86
CA LEU A 129 -0.10 -1.79 9.12
C LEU A 129 -0.23 -2.97 10.10
N SER A 130 -1.40 -3.60 10.17
CA SER A 130 -1.58 -4.83 10.96
C SER A 130 -0.69 -5.96 10.47
N GLY A 131 -0.55 -6.14 9.15
CA GLY A 131 0.34 -7.13 8.57
C GLY A 131 1.82 -6.83 8.85
N ALA A 132 2.21 -5.56 8.70
CA ALA A 132 3.57 -5.10 9.02
C ALA A 132 3.90 -5.31 10.50
N ALA A 133 2.97 -5.00 11.41
CA ALA A 133 3.15 -5.19 12.84
C ALA A 133 3.36 -6.65 13.22
N LEU A 134 2.71 -7.61 12.53
CA LEU A 134 2.95 -9.03 12.75
C LEU A 134 4.37 -9.46 12.36
N VAL A 135 4.89 -8.92 11.27
CA VAL A 135 6.27 -9.21 10.82
C VAL A 135 7.27 -8.60 11.79
N LEU A 136 7.08 -7.32 12.15
CA LEU A 136 7.95 -6.63 13.10
C LEU A 136 7.94 -7.30 14.48
N MET A 137 6.77 -7.72 14.98
CA MET A 137 6.67 -8.49 16.22
C MET A 137 7.56 -9.74 16.18
N ARG A 138 7.54 -10.51 15.08
CA ARG A 138 8.37 -11.71 14.92
C ARG A 138 9.86 -11.37 14.93
N LEU A 139 10.24 -10.25 14.32
CA LEU A 139 11.63 -9.76 14.31
C LEU A 139 12.08 -9.27 15.69
N CYS A 140 11.21 -8.62 16.44
CA CYS A 140 11.52 -8.13 17.77
C CYS A 140 11.49 -9.23 18.84
N CYS A 141 10.92 -10.39 18.54
CA CYS A 141 10.75 -11.52 19.46
C CYS A 141 11.41 -12.81 18.93
N LEU A 142 12.57 -12.71 18.27
CA LEU A 142 13.25 -13.86 17.64
C LEU A 142 13.61 -15.01 18.60
N GLY A 143 13.72 -14.74 19.90
CA GLY A 143 13.98 -15.75 20.93
C GLY A 143 12.75 -16.53 21.40
N SER A 144 11.56 -16.13 20.96
CA SER A 144 10.29 -16.71 21.40
C SER A 144 9.87 -17.88 20.52
N GLY A 145 9.13 -18.82 21.09
CA GLY A 145 8.56 -19.94 20.34
C GLY A 145 7.46 -19.48 19.38
N GLU A 146 7.30 -20.15 18.23
CA GLU A 146 6.21 -19.83 17.28
C GLU A 146 4.81 -19.90 17.93
N ASP A 147 4.63 -20.74 18.96
CA ASP A 147 3.38 -20.84 19.70
C ASP A 147 3.09 -19.58 20.55
N GLU A 148 4.11 -18.90 21.05
CA GLU A 148 3.99 -17.67 21.84
C GLU A 148 3.67 -16.46 20.96
N LEU A 149 4.06 -16.52 19.68
CA LEU A 149 3.81 -15.49 18.68
C LEU A 149 2.44 -15.63 18.00
N LYS A 150 1.64 -16.64 18.36
CA LYS A 150 0.29 -16.83 17.82
C LYS A 150 -0.64 -15.76 18.37
N MET A 151 -1.39 -15.13 17.47
CA MET A 151 -2.42 -14.16 17.83
C MET A 151 -3.51 -14.82 18.70
N PRO A 152 -3.72 -14.38 19.96
CA PRO A 152 -4.74 -14.94 20.83
C PRO A 152 -6.14 -14.83 20.23
N ASN A 153 -7.02 -15.77 20.56
CA ASN A 153 -8.42 -15.75 20.08
C ASN A 153 -9.28 -14.67 20.74
N ARG A 154 -8.85 -14.15 21.89
CA ARG A 154 -9.54 -13.11 22.66
C ARG A 154 -8.69 -11.85 22.69
N SER A 155 -9.34 -10.70 22.67
CA SER A 155 -8.67 -9.43 22.89
C SER A 155 -8.41 -9.21 24.39
N ALA A 156 -7.26 -8.64 24.71
CA ALA A 156 -6.92 -8.15 26.04
C ALA A 156 -6.95 -6.61 26.06
N ARG A 157 -7.11 -6.04 27.25
CA ARG A 157 -7.02 -4.60 27.46
C ARG A 157 -5.55 -4.22 27.66
N TYR A 158 -5.08 -3.26 26.87
CA TYR A 158 -3.73 -2.71 26.98
C TYR A 158 -3.80 -1.20 27.26
N GLN A 159 -2.95 -0.72 28.16
CA GLN A 159 -2.83 0.69 28.50
C GLN A 159 -1.49 1.22 28.02
N TYR A 160 -1.51 2.43 27.45
CA TYR A 160 -0.32 3.12 26.98
C TYR A 160 -0.46 4.61 27.25
N THR A 161 0.66 5.30 27.36
CA THR A 161 0.71 6.75 27.47
C THR A 161 0.97 7.33 26.08
N ASN A 162 0.16 8.30 25.65
CA ASN A 162 0.38 8.99 24.38
C ASN A 162 1.36 10.17 24.56
N ASP A 163 1.67 10.90 23.48
CA ASP A 163 2.62 12.02 23.51
C ASP A 163 2.17 13.23 24.35
N LEU A 164 0.92 13.23 24.83
CA LEU A 164 0.37 14.25 25.73
C LEU A 164 0.37 13.78 27.19
N ASP A 165 1.10 12.73 27.52
CA ASP A 165 1.13 12.09 28.83
C ASP A 165 -0.26 11.59 29.32
N VAL A 166 -1.18 11.32 28.38
CA VAL A 166 -2.53 10.82 28.70
C VAL A 166 -2.55 9.30 28.60
N ILE A 167 -3.01 8.65 29.67
CA ILE A 167 -3.24 7.20 29.70
C ILE A 167 -4.43 6.87 28.79
N CYS A 168 -4.11 6.16 27.71
CA CYS A 168 -5.05 5.65 26.73
C CYS A 168 -5.23 4.14 26.92
N THR A 169 -6.39 3.61 26.53
CA THR A 169 -6.69 2.18 26.63
C THR A 169 -7.14 1.65 25.28
N VAL A 170 -6.57 0.52 24.86
CA VAL A 170 -6.94 -0.17 23.62
C VAL A 170 -7.27 -1.64 23.91
N GLN A 171 -8.19 -2.21 23.15
CA GLN A 171 -8.43 -3.65 23.11
C GLN A 171 -7.57 -4.22 21.99
N THR A 172 -6.73 -5.22 22.26
CA THR A 172 -5.73 -5.72 21.31
C THR A 172 -5.63 -7.23 21.33
N ARG A 173 -5.20 -7.80 20.21
CA ARG A 173 -4.83 -9.22 20.10
C ARG A 173 -3.32 -9.41 20.04
N ALA A 174 -2.53 -8.43 20.46
CA ALA A 174 -1.10 -8.64 20.65
C ALA A 174 -0.86 -9.77 21.66
N PRO A 175 0.08 -10.70 21.41
CA PRO A 175 0.42 -11.74 22.37
C PRO A 175 1.20 -11.16 23.56
N ASP A 176 1.13 -11.84 24.71
CA ASP A 176 1.79 -11.40 25.96
C ASP A 176 3.30 -11.24 25.76
N VAL A 177 3.91 -12.12 24.96
CA VAL A 177 5.34 -12.05 24.63
C VAL A 177 5.74 -10.76 23.92
N LEU A 178 4.82 -10.06 23.23
CA LEU A 178 5.09 -8.73 22.68
C LEU A 178 4.83 -7.64 23.74
N ILE A 179 3.72 -7.78 24.48
CA ILE A 179 3.27 -6.79 25.47
C ILE A 179 4.28 -6.62 26.60
N GLU A 180 4.85 -7.73 27.06
CA GLU A 180 5.74 -7.81 28.23
C GLU A 180 7.23 -7.69 27.85
N ASN A 181 7.56 -7.58 26.56
CA ASN A 181 8.95 -7.56 26.11
C ASN A 181 9.63 -6.22 26.39
N GLU A 182 10.39 -6.15 27.49
CA GLU A 182 11.11 -4.95 27.94
C GLU A 182 12.33 -4.61 27.08
N VAL A 183 12.78 -5.52 26.21
CA VAL A 183 13.91 -5.27 25.29
C VAL A 183 13.50 -4.36 24.14
N ILE A 184 12.22 -4.39 23.76
CA ILE A 184 11.68 -3.54 22.69
C ILE A 184 11.45 -2.14 23.28
N ASP A 185 11.92 -1.12 22.56
CA ASP A 185 11.61 0.28 22.88
C ASP A 185 10.11 0.48 23.15
N LEU A 186 9.80 1.22 24.22
CA LEU A 186 8.43 1.37 24.70
C LEU A 186 7.53 2.00 23.64
N ARG A 187 8.00 2.99 22.87
CA ARG A 187 7.19 3.65 21.83
C ARG A 187 6.94 2.70 20.67
N LEU A 188 7.97 1.97 20.21
CA LEU A 188 7.80 0.94 19.17
C LEU A 188 6.84 -0.16 19.63
N ARG A 189 7.00 -0.68 20.85
CA ARG A 189 6.12 -1.70 21.43
C ARG A 189 4.68 -1.21 21.50
N ASN A 190 4.44 0.01 22.00
CA ASN A 190 3.13 0.63 22.03
C ASN A 190 2.52 0.72 20.62
N MET A 191 3.30 1.15 19.63
CA MET A 191 2.84 1.27 18.24
C MET A 191 2.44 -0.08 17.65
N LEU A 192 3.27 -1.12 17.83
CA LEU A 192 2.98 -2.48 17.36
C LEU A 192 1.69 -3.03 17.99
N VAL A 193 1.54 -2.90 19.32
CA VAL A 193 0.35 -3.36 20.04
C VAL A 193 -0.92 -2.66 19.54
N ARG A 194 -0.84 -1.36 19.23
CA ARG A 194 -1.97 -0.57 18.69
C ARG A 194 -2.30 -0.95 17.24
N CYS A 195 -1.31 -1.29 16.41
CA CYS A 195 -1.55 -1.83 15.06
C CYS A 195 -2.29 -3.19 15.08
N LEU A 196 -2.22 -3.92 16.20
CA LEU A 196 -2.91 -5.18 16.46
C LEU A 196 -4.24 -5.01 17.22
N ALA A 197 -4.74 -3.79 17.36
CA ALA A 197 -5.98 -3.47 18.07
C ALA A 197 -7.26 -4.04 17.42
N THR A 198 -8.26 -4.28 18.27
CA THR A 198 -9.65 -4.65 17.95
C THR A 198 -10.59 -3.83 18.83
N PRO A 199 -11.36 -2.84 18.35
CA PRO A 199 -11.84 -2.65 16.97
C PRO A 199 -10.85 -1.94 16.04
N TRP A 200 -11.11 -2.05 14.72
CA TRP A 200 -10.28 -1.44 13.67
C TRP A 200 -10.13 0.07 13.78
N SER A 201 -11.13 0.77 14.32
CA SER A 201 -11.10 2.20 14.56
C SER A 201 -10.07 2.61 15.62
N SER A 202 -9.59 1.68 16.46
CA SER A 202 -8.58 1.95 17.48
C SER A 202 -7.14 1.77 16.97
N LYS A 203 -6.95 1.34 15.72
CA LYS A 203 -5.63 1.25 15.11
C LYS A 203 -5.14 2.64 14.70
N PRO A 204 -3.83 2.91 14.82
CA PRO A 204 -3.28 4.19 14.41
C PRO A 204 -3.55 4.45 12.92
N SER A 205 -3.62 5.72 12.55
CA SER A 205 -3.67 6.10 11.13
C SER A 205 -2.31 5.87 10.48
N LEU A 206 -2.25 5.85 9.14
CA LEU A 206 -0.97 5.79 8.45
C LEU A 206 -0.10 7.01 8.76
N GLN A 207 -0.73 8.19 8.82
CA GLN A 207 -0.02 9.43 9.14
C GLN A 207 0.64 9.36 10.51
N GLU A 208 -0.09 8.86 11.52
CA GLU A 208 0.45 8.72 12.88
C GLU A 208 1.68 7.79 12.92
N VAL A 209 1.66 6.67 12.19
CA VAL A 209 2.81 5.76 12.11
C VAL A 209 3.99 6.42 11.41
N LEU A 210 3.75 7.21 10.36
CA LEU A 210 4.79 7.93 9.64
C LEU A 210 5.43 9.02 10.52
N ASP A 211 4.60 9.78 11.22
CA ASP A 211 5.06 10.84 12.14
C ASP A 211 5.93 10.24 13.26
N GLU A 212 5.51 9.10 13.83
CA GLU A 212 6.29 8.39 14.84
C GLU A 212 7.63 7.88 14.29
N THR A 213 7.62 7.33 13.07
CA THR A 213 8.84 6.84 12.41
C THR A 213 9.80 7.98 12.13
N GLU A 214 9.30 9.12 11.65
CA GLU A 214 10.12 10.30 11.40
C GLU A 214 10.68 10.88 12.72
N SER A 215 9.88 10.89 13.78
CA SER A 215 10.33 11.29 15.12
C SER A 215 11.46 10.38 15.62
N ALA A 216 11.33 9.06 15.46
CA ALA A 216 12.37 8.10 15.82
C ALA A 216 13.68 8.33 15.04
N ILE A 217 13.59 8.60 13.73
CA ILE A 217 14.76 8.91 12.89
C ILE A 217 15.44 10.21 13.36
N ARG A 218 14.67 11.28 13.60
CA ARG A 218 15.21 12.59 14.00
C ARG A 218 15.85 12.58 15.38
N ASN A 219 15.34 11.76 16.29
CA ASN A 219 15.84 11.72 17.66
C ASN A 219 17.17 10.98 17.80
N GLU A 220 17.68 10.37 16.71
CA GLU A 220 18.96 9.63 16.57
C GLU A 220 19.30 8.64 17.69
N GLY A 221 18.45 8.43 18.71
CA GLY A 221 18.76 7.73 19.94
C GLY A 221 19.96 8.34 20.69
N LEU A 222 19.75 8.83 21.92
CA LEU A 222 20.88 9.15 22.82
C LEU A 222 21.83 7.93 23.02
N ASP A 223 21.34 6.72 22.71
CA ASP A 223 22.06 5.46 22.82
C ASP A 223 22.64 4.91 21.50
N TYR A 224 22.63 5.63 20.37
CA TYR A 224 23.15 5.06 19.10
C TYR A 224 24.61 4.59 19.19
N GLN A 225 25.41 5.24 20.04
CA GLN A 225 26.79 4.82 20.30
C GLN A 225 26.92 3.73 21.39
N GLN A 226 25.90 3.51 22.22
CA GLN A 226 25.91 2.52 23.32
C GLN A 226 25.13 1.23 23.01
N LEU A 227 24.23 1.26 22.02
CA LEU A 227 23.41 0.12 21.57
C LEU A 227 24.16 -0.84 20.64
N LEU A 228 25.30 -0.42 20.08
CA LEU A 228 26.17 -1.33 19.37
C LEU A 228 26.86 -2.23 20.40
N THR A 229 26.46 -3.50 20.46
CA THR A 229 27.21 -4.52 21.21
C THR A 229 28.66 -4.52 20.73
N GLU A 230 29.63 -4.92 21.58
CA GLU A 230 31.02 -5.05 21.15
C GLU A 230 31.14 -5.93 19.89
N GLU A 231 30.26 -6.94 19.73
CA GLU A 231 30.14 -7.72 18.50
C GLU A 231 29.68 -6.90 17.29
N ALA A 232 28.68 -6.02 17.43
CA ALA A 232 28.24 -5.14 16.34
C ALA A 232 29.33 -4.13 15.94
N ILE A 233 30.07 -3.61 16.92
CA ILE A 233 31.24 -2.73 16.70
C ILE A 233 32.35 -3.51 15.98
N ASN A 234 32.65 -4.73 16.42
CA ASN A 234 33.71 -5.58 15.87
C ASN A 234 33.37 -6.18 14.51
N LEU A 235 32.08 -6.33 14.17
CA LEU A 235 31.63 -6.75 12.85
C LEU A 235 31.92 -5.70 11.77
N GLY A 236 32.27 -4.46 12.15
CA GLY A 236 32.61 -3.37 11.22
C GLY A 236 31.48 -3.02 10.25
N GLY A 237 30.29 -3.58 10.48
CA GLY A 237 29.13 -3.41 9.65
C GLY A 237 28.40 -2.17 10.12
N SER A 238 28.60 -1.05 9.44
CA SER A 238 27.55 -0.04 9.43
C SER A 238 26.28 -0.73 8.92
N GLU A 239 25.17 -0.56 9.63
CA GLU A 239 23.87 -0.90 9.08
C GLU A 239 23.73 -0.16 7.75
N THR A 240 23.82 -0.89 6.63
CA THR A 240 23.64 -0.34 5.29
C THR A 240 22.34 -0.87 4.74
N ASP A 241 21.72 -0.13 3.81
CA ASP A 241 20.53 -0.58 3.09
C ASP A 241 20.72 -1.97 2.45
N ASP A 242 21.95 -2.31 2.04
CA ASP A 242 22.27 -3.62 1.48
C ASP A 242 22.28 -4.73 2.55
N HIS A 243 22.71 -4.45 3.78
CA HIS A 243 22.61 -5.39 4.90
C HIS A 243 21.16 -5.61 5.32
N ILE A 244 20.37 -4.53 5.47
CA ILE A 244 18.94 -4.62 5.78
C ILE A 244 18.21 -5.39 4.68
N ARG A 245 18.46 -5.07 3.41
CA ARG A 245 17.87 -5.78 2.27
C ARG A 245 18.22 -7.26 2.28
N THR A 246 19.48 -7.60 2.50
CA THR A 246 19.94 -9.00 2.53
C THR A 246 19.27 -9.75 3.68
N PHE A 247 19.23 -9.17 4.88
CA PHE A 247 18.54 -9.72 6.03
C PHE A 247 17.06 -10.00 5.73
N LEU A 248 16.33 -8.99 5.23
CA LEU A 248 14.92 -9.13 4.89
C LEU A 248 14.68 -10.18 3.79
N GLN A 249 15.57 -10.26 2.80
CA GLN A 249 15.47 -11.27 1.75
C GLN A 249 15.67 -12.69 2.29
N THR A 250 16.67 -12.89 3.15
CA THR A 250 16.90 -14.18 3.80
C THR A 250 15.75 -14.55 4.73
N PHE A 251 15.26 -13.61 5.53
CA PHE A 251 14.16 -13.83 6.47
C PHE A 251 12.82 -14.13 5.77
N LEU A 252 12.45 -13.34 4.75
CA LEU A 252 11.15 -13.48 4.08
C LEU A 252 11.11 -14.61 3.06
N TYR A 253 12.23 -14.89 2.38
CA TYR A 253 12.26 -15.85 1.27
C TYR A 253 13.04 -17.12 1.57
N GLY A 254 13.61 -17.25 2.78
CA GLY A 254 14.32 -18.46 3.22
C GLY A 254 15.49 -18.85 2.31
N LYS A 255 16.04 -17.91 1.53
CA LYS A 255 17.19 -18.18 0.67
C LYS A 255 18.48 -17.83 1.42
N PRO A 256 19.29 -18.82 1.81
CA PRO A 256 20.69 -18.56 2.02
C PRO A 256 21.33 -18.27 0.64
N ARG A 257 22.35 -17.43 0.62
CA ARG A 257 23.30 -17.43 -0.49
C ARG A 257 24.08 -18.74 -0.48
#